data_AF-A0A6V8NUY9-F1
#
_entry.id   AF-A0A6V8NUY9-F1
#
_cell.length_a   1.000
_cell.length_b   1.000
_cell.length_c   1.000
_cell.angle_alpha   90.00
_cell.angle_beta   90.00
_cell.angle_gamma   90.00
#
_symmetry.space_group_name_H-M   'P 1'
#
loop_
_entity.id
_entity.type
_entity.pdbx_description
1 polymer ?
#
loop_
_entity_poly.entity_id
_entity_poly.type
_entity_poly.pdbx_seq_one_letter_code
_entity_poly.pdbx_strand_id
1 'polypeptide(L)'
;MARFAGLATQVLAGNFQAQGSEEAEWVELIRSTPRDKLKQLLYEPLSRERGGTWAELEADFALSPVKLRALREILEELSTTLSEQRPDGEVIYWAVSSREPAGKPLEACQLVPVRLTLWDPQDMPSSEEDRDLNRLSGVKLKKVLRYATQAKEGGGYLTYADLGYLLGIHTEAIRGLIGRTSAVVVPLRGVECDIGRGVTHRKKIIELYLEMHTETEIVARTGHSYESVENYIKEFAAVVVLSERGLPPPLIRRVTGRSMKLVKTYLELIREHSGPRVRLPAASPKKSLPGP
;
A
#
# COMPACT_ATOMS: atom_id res chain seq x y z
N MET A 1 -4.29 -23.41 15.15
CA MET A 1 -5.23 -22.53 15.89
C MET A 1 -6.69 -22.98 15.75
N ALA A 2 -7.25 -23.15 14.55
CA ALA A 2 -8.67 -23.53 14.37
C ALA A 2 -9.08 -24.87 15.03
N ARG A 3 -8.24 -25.92 14.91
CA ARG A 3 -8.51 -27.23 15.55
C ARG A 3 -8.51 -27.17 17.08
N PHE A 4 -7.55 -26.45 17.67
CA PHE A 4 -7.46 -26.27 19.12
C PHE A 4 -8.63 -25.46 19.68
N ALA A 5 -9.03 -24.37 19.00
CA ALA A 5 -10.16 -23.55 19.43
C ALA A 5 -11.50 -24.30 19.36
N GLY A 6 -11.72 -25.08 18.30
CA GLY A 6 -12.89 -25.96 18.17
C GLY A 6 -12.92 -27.04 19.25
N LEU A 7 -11.78 -27.69 19.51
CA LEU A 7 -11.63 -28.72 20.53
C LEU A 7 -11.81 -28.15 21.94
N ALA A 8 -11.23 -26.99 22.24
CA ALA A 8 -11.43 -26.28 23.50
C ALA A 8 -12.90 -25.92 23.75
N THR A 9 -13.62 -25.52 22.71
CA THR A 9 -15.07 -25.24 22.81
C THR A 9 -15.86 -26.52 23.13
N GLN A 10 -15.54 -27.64 22.47
CA GLN A 10 -16.21 -28.92 22.70
C GLN A 10 -15.87 -29.53 24.08
N VAL A 11 -14.62 -29.38 24.54
CA VAL A 11 -14.14 -29.80 25.87
C VAL A 11 -14.80 -28.98 26.97
N LEU A 12 -14.91 -27.66 26.80
CA LEU A 12 -15.61 -26.78 27.75
C LEU A 12 -17.13 -27.02 27.78
N ALA A 13 -17.72 -27.43 26.65
CA ALA A 13 -19.12 -27.84 26.55
C ALA A 13 -19.39 -29.27 27.07
N GLY A 14 -18.35 -30.03 27.46
CA GLY A 14 -18.47 -31.37 28.03
C GLY A 14 -18.69 -32.50 27.02
N ASN A 15 -18.61 -32.21 25.71
CA ASN A 15 -19.02 -33.13 24.64
C ASN A 15 -17.84 -33.74 23.86
N PHE A 16 -16.63 -33.77 24.42
CA PHE A 16 -15.44 -34.24 23.73
C PHE A 16 -14.78 -35.45 24.42
N GLN A 17 -14.57 -36.52 23.66
CA GLN A 17 -13.77 -37.68 24.05
C GLN A 17 -12.55 -37.76 23.14
N ALA A 18 -11.36 -37.70 23.74
CA ALA A 18 -10.10 -37.78 22.99
C ALA A 18 -9.95 -39.15 22.33
N GLN A 19 -9.58 -39.17 21.05
CA GLN A 19 -9.39 -40.38 20.26
C GLN A 19 -7.89 -40.70 20.01
N GLY A 20 -6.96 -39.83 20.46
CA GLY A 20 -5.51 -40.02 20.36
C GLY A 20 -4.71 -39.31 21.46
N SER A 21 -3.39 -39.57 21.55
CA SER A 21 -2.55 -39.01 22.64
C SER A 21 -2.39 -37.49 22.55
N GLU A 22 -2.30 -36.94 21.34
CA GLU A 22 -2.22 -35.49 21.11
C GLU A 22 -3.50 -34.77 21.59
N GLU A 23 -4.67 -35.36 21.34
CA GLU A 23 -5.95 -34.80 21.79
C GLU A 23 -6.12 -34.87 23.31
N ALA A 24 -5.56 -35.91 23.95
CA ALA A 24 -5.56 -36.04 25.40
C ALA A 24 -4.69 -34.96 26.06
N GLU A 25 -3.51 -34.69 25.52
CA GLU A 25 -2.63 -33.60 25.96
C GLU A 25 -3.31 -32.23 25.80
N TRP A 26 -4.04 -32.02 24.70
CA TRP A 26 -4.78 -30.78 24.49
C TRP A 26 -5.93 -30.62 25.50
N VAL A 27 -6.68 -31.69 25.78
CA VAL A 27 -7.75 -31.68 26.79
C VAL A 27 -7.20 -31.34 28.17
N GLU A 28 -6.05 -31.90 28.54
CA GLU A 28 -5.37 -31.61 29.81
C GLU A 28 -4.90 -30.15 29.88
N LEU A 29 -4.32 -29.64 28.79
CA LEU A 29 -3.91 -28.24 28.67
C LEU A 29 -5.12 -27.29 28.78
N ILE A 30 -6.24 -27.62 28.15
CA ILE A 30 -7.48 -26.83 28.21
C ILE A 30 -8.05 -26.84 29.64
N ARG A 31 -8.05 -27.98 30.32
CA ARG A 31 -8.55 -28.08 31.70
C ARG A 31 -7.67 -27.35 32.71
N SER A 32 -6.37 -27.31 32.49
CA SER A 32 -5.39 -26.64 33.36
C SER A 32 -5.25 -25.14 33.08
N THR A 33 -5.75 -24.64 31.95
CA THR A 33 -5.68 -23.23 31.60
C THR A 33 -6.85 -22.44 32.21
N PRO A 34 -6.58 -21.30 32.90
CA PRO A 34 -7.64 -20.43 33.41
C PRO A 34 -8.60 -19.95 32.32
N ARG A 35 -9.91 -19.98 32.60
CA ARG A 35 -10.97 -19.66 31.63
C ARG A 35 -10.83 -18.29 30.97
N ASP A 36 -10.31 -17.30 31.69
CA ASP A 36 -10.13 -15.95 31.15
C ASP A 36 -9.02 -15.88 30.09
N LYS A 37 -7.96 -16.69 30.23
CA LYS A 37 -6.92 -16.84 29.19
C LYS A 37 -7.43 -17.66 28.00
N LEU A 38 -8.25 -18.68 28.25
CA LEU A 38 -8.90 -19.44 27.18
C LEU A 38 -9.81 -18.53 26.35
N LYS A 39 -10.63 -17.66 26.98
CA LYS A 39 -11.47 -16.69 26.27
C LYS A 39 -10.68 -15.72 25.38
N GLN A 40 -9.45 -15.36 25.77
CA GLN A 40 -8.59 -14.50 24.95
C GLN A 40 -7.99 -15.24 23.73
N LEU A 41 -7.75 -16.56 23.86
CA LEU A 41 -7.20 -17.41 22.80
C LEU A 41 -8.29 -17.95 21.86
N LEU A 42 -9.47 -18.20 22.41
CA LEU A 42 -10.72 -18.43 21.70
C LEU A 42 -11.19 -17.07 21.18
N TYR A 43 -10.48 -16.52 20.20
CA TYR A 43 -11.03 -15.49 19.36
C TYR A 43 -12.34 -16.06 18.81
N GLU A 44 -13.48 -15.61 19.36
CA GLU A 44 -14.75 -15.76 18.68
C GLU A 44 -14.59 -14.96 17.39
N PRO A 45 -14.46 -15.60 16.21
CA PRO A 45 -14.65 -14.83 14.99
C PRO A 45 -16.02 -14.20 15.17
N LEU A 46 -16.09 -12.86 15.12
CA LEU A 46 -17.32 -12.05 15.17
C LEU A 46 -18.47 -12.98 14.85
N SER A 47 -19.11 -13.49 15.90
CA SER A 47 -20.20 -14.44 15.73
C SER A 47 -21.15 -13.63 14.88
N ARG A 48 -21.31 -14.02 13.60
CA ARG A 48 -22.25 -13.38 12.68
C ARG A 48 -23.52 -13.28 13.49
N GLU A 49 -23.81 -12.07 13.99
CA GLU A 49 -24.83 -11.92 15.02
C GLU A 49 -26.10 -12.48 14.41
N ARG A 50 -26.55 -13.58 15.01
CA ARG A 50 -27.78 -14.34 14.74
C ARG A 50 -28.43 -13.91 13.42
N GLY A 51 -27.91 -14.43 12.31
CA GLY A 51 -28.70 -14.45 11.09
C GLY A 51 -29.96 -15.22 11.42
N GLY A 52 -31.12 -14.54 11.40
CA GLY A 52 -32.39 -15.19 11.70
C GLY A 52 -32.49 -16.48 10.90
N THR A 53 -32.87 -17.57 11.56
CA THR A 53 -32.97 -18.86 10.87
C THR A 53 -33.98 -18.74 9.73
N TRP A 54 -33.81 -19.49 8.64
CA TRP A 54 -34.78 -19.48 7.54
C TRP A 54 -36.21 -19.79 7.99
N ALA A 55 -36.36 -20.47 9.14
CA ALA A 55 -37.62 -20.71 9.83
C ALA A 55 -38.24 -19.44 10.44
N GLU A 56 -37.44 -18.49 10.93
CA GLU A 56 -37.92 -17.17 11.38
C GLU A 56 -38.46 -16.35 10.21
N LEU A 57 -37.85 -16.46 9.03
CA LEU A 57 -38.35 -15.82 7.81
C LEU A 57 -39.70 -16.41 7.33
N GLU A 58 -39.94 -17.70 7.59
CA GLU A 58 -41.23 -18.34 7.34
C GLU A 58 -42.29 -17.91 8.38
N ALA A 59 -41.90 -17.84 9.65
CA ALA A 59 -42.79 -17.52 10.77
C ALA A 59 -43.16 -16.03 10.85
N ASP A 60 -42.17 -15.14 10.73
CA ASP A 60 -42.36 -13.70 10.97
C ASP A 60 -42.79 -12.93 9.71
N PHE A 61 -42.47 -13.46 8.52
CA PHE A 61 -42.73 -12.79 7.24
C PHE A 61 -43.65 -13.59 6.29
N ALA A 62 -44.20 -14.73 6.74
CA ALA A 62 -45.11 -15.59 5.97
C ALA A 62 -44.58 -15.94 4.56
N LEU A 63 -43.26 -16.11 4.43
CA LEU A 63 -42.64 -16.42 3.16
C LEU A 63 -42.93 -17.88 2.81
N SER A 64 -43.71 -18.08 1.73
CA SER A 64 -43.97 -19.43 1.21
C SER A 64 -42.67 -20.18 0.88
N PRO A 65 -42.64 -21.52 0.96
CA PRO A 65 -41.46 -22.32 0.66
C PRO A 65 -40.84 -22.06 -0.73
N VAL A 66 -41.65 -21.63 -1.70
CA VAL A 66 -41.20 -21.28 -3.06
C VAL A 66 -40.38 -19.97 -3.04
N LYS A 67 -40.84 -18.96 -2.30
CA LYS A 67 -40.16 -17.67 -2.16
C LYS A 67 -38.84 -17.80 -1.40
N LEU A 68 -38.79 -18.65 -0.37
CA LEU A 68 -37.55 -18.94 0.36
C LEU A 68 -36.49 -19.60 -0.53
N ARG A 69 -36.89 -20.53 -1.41
CA ARG A 69 -35.97 -21.13 -2.38
C ARG A 69 -35.41 -20.09 -3.35
N ALA A 70 -36.27 -19.25 -3.93
CA ALA A 70 -35.84 -18.20 -4.85
C ALA A 70 -34.91 -17.17 -4.16
N LEU A 71 -35.23 -16.78 -2.92
CA LEU A 71 -34.38 -15.87 -2.13
C LEU A 71 -33.02 -16.52 -1.84
N ARG A 72 -33.00 -17.82 -1.53
CA ARG A 72 -31.75 -18.56 -1.32
C ARG A 72 -30.91 -18.60 -2.59
N GLU A 73 -31.51 -18.90 -3.74
CA GLU A 73 -30.80 -18.92 -5.03
C GLU A 73 -30.20 -17.55 -5.35
N ILE A 74 -30.96 -16.46 -5.15
CA ILE A 74 -30.46 -15.09 -5.35
C ILE A 74 -29.32 -14.77 -4.37
N LEU A 75 -29.46 -15.13 -3.10
CA LEU A 75 -28.41 -14.90 -2.10
C LEU A 75 -27.18 -15.76 -2.36
N GLU A 76 -27.34 -16.99 -2.82
CA GLU A 76 -26.24 -17.85 -3.26
C GLU A 76 -25.53 -17.23 -4.46
N GLU A 77 -26.27 -16.82 -5.49
CA GLU A 77 -25.74 -16.15 -6.68
C GLU A 77 -24.99 -14.85 -6.32
N LEU A 78 -25.62 -13.98 -5.53
CA LEU A 78 -25.00 -12.75 -5.03
C LEU A 78 -23.79 -13.06 -4.16
N SER A 79 -23.88 -14.06 -3.28
CA SER A 79 -22.74 -14.48 -2.47
C SER A 79 -21.62 -14.99 -3.33
N THR A 80 -21.87 -15.76 -4.39
CA THR A 80 -20.82 -16.27 -5.30
C THR A 80 -20.23 -15.18 -6.18
N THR A 81 -21.03 -14.19 -6.57
CA THR A 81 -20.60 -13.08 -7.43
C THR A 81 -19.84 -12.02 -6.63
N LEU A 82 -20.24 -11.77 -5.38
CA LEU A 82 -19.62 -10.77 -4.49
C LEU A 82 -18.57 -11.37 -3.55
N SER A 83 -18.62 -12.68 -3.29
CA SER A 83 -17.51 -13.41 -2.67
C SER A 83 -16.44 -13.57 -3.73
N GLU A 84 -15.58 -12.56 -3.85
CA GLU A 84 -14.20 -12.86 -4.20
C GLU A 84 -13.70 -13.88 -3.17
N GLN A 85 -13.69 -15.17 -3.53
CA GLN A 85 -13.06 -16.20 -2.71
C GLN A 85 -11.59 -15.80 -2.62
N ARG A 86 -11.25 -15.12 -1.53
CA ARG A 86 -9.89 -14.69 -1.25
C ARG A 86 -9.09 -15.98 -0.97
N PRO A 87 -8.05 -16.28 -1.76
CA PRO A 87 -7.19 -17.41 -1.48
C PRO A 87 -6.64 -17.37 -0.06
N ASP A 88 -6.45 -18.53 0.53
CA ASP A 88 -5.80 -18.64 1.84
C ASP A 88 -4.42 -17.98 1.79
N GLY A 89 -4.13 -17.15 2.80
CA GLY A 89 -2.87 -16.40 2.88
C GLY A 89 -2.91 -15.00 2.26
N GLU A 90 -4.01 -14.57 1.64
CA GLU A 90 -4.20 -13.16 1.24
C GLU A 90 -4.92 -12.34 2.31
N VAL A 91 -4.62 -11.03 2.34
CA VAL A 91 -5.28 -10.05 3.20
C VAL A 91 -5.69 -8.81 2.41
N ILE A 92 -6.74 -8.14 2.87
CA ILE A 92 -7.06 -6.77 2.44
C ILE A 92 -6.33 -5.82 3.37
N TYR A 93 -5.47 -5.00 2.79
CA TYR A 93 -4.75 -3.95 3.50
C TYR A 93 -5.21 -2.58 3.00
N TRP A 94 -5.36 -1.62 3.89
CA TRP A 94 -5.77 -0.26 3.54
C TRP A 94 -4.53 0.60 3.29
N ALA A 95 -4.09 0.66 2.03
CA ALA A 95 -2.94 1.45 1.62
C ALA A 95 -3.34 2.88 1.27
N VAL A 96 -2.39 3.82 1.29
CA VAL A 96 -2.67 5.20 0.87
C VAL A 96 -2.87 5.25 -0.64
N SER A 97 -3.93 5.93 -1.11
CA SER A 97 -4.21 6.06 -2.53
C SER A 97 -3.04 6.65 -3.32
N SER A 98 -2.79 6.14 -4.51
CA SER A 98 -1.80 6.67 -5.45
C SER A 98 -2.10 8.10 -5.93
N ARG A 99 -3.35 8.55 -5.77
CA ARG A 99 -3.80 9.90 -6.16
C ARG A 99 -3.54 10.95 -5.07
N GLU A 100 -3.11 10.55 -3.88
CA GLU A 100 -2.90 11.46 -2.76
C GLU A 100 -1.54 12.18 -2.86
N PRO A 101 -1.52 13.53 -2.84
CA PRO A 101 -0.30 14.30 -3.02
C PRO A 101 0.65 14.20 -1.80
N ALA A 102 1.92 14.50 -2.05
CA ALA A 102 2.95 14.56 -1.02
C ALA A 102 2.68 15.66 0.03
N GLY A 103 3.00 15.39 1.30
CA GLY A 103 2.93 16.38 2.38
C GLY A 103 1.56 16.50 3.07
N LYS A 104 0.55 15.75 2.61
CA LYS A 104 -0.68 15.54 3.38
C LYS A 104 -0.38 14.60 4.57
N PRO A 105 -0.83 14.92 5.80
CA PRO A 105 -0.70 14.01 6.94
C PRO A 105 -1.30 12.64 6.60
N LEU A 106 -0.66 11.55 7.03
CA LEU A 106 -1.10 10.17 6.76
C LEU A 106 -2.54 9.94 7.19
N GLU A 107 -2.91 10.47 8.37
CA GLU A 107 -4.26 10.39 8.94
C GLU A 107 -5.35 11.04 8.06
N ALA A 108 -4.97 12.02 7.23
CA ALA A 108 -5.88 12.72 6.34
C ALA A 108 -5.87 12.15 4.90
N CYS A 109 -4.97 11.19 4.60
CA CYS A 109 -4.88 10.59 3.28
C CYS A 109 -6.04 9.61 3.06
N GLN A 110 -6.62 9.64 1.86
CA GLN A 110 -7.57 8.63 1.44
C GLN A 110 -6.88 7.27 1.35
N LEU A 111 -7.49 6.27 1.99
CA LEU A 111 -7.06 4.89 1.92
C LEU A 111 -7.85 4.15 0.84
N VAL A 112 -7.19 3.21 0.18
CA VAL A 112 -7.79 2.28 -0.79
C VAL A 112 -7.51 0.85 -0.33
N PRO A 113 -8.49 -0.06 -0.45
CA PRO A 113 -8.27 -1.46 -0.12
C PRO A 113 -7.41 -2.08 -1.22
N VAL A 114 -6.29 -2.71 -0.83
CA VAL A 114 -5.41 -3.47 -1.72
C VAL A 114 -5.28 -4.90 -1.24
N ARG A 115 -5.15 -5.85 -2.18
CA ARG A 115 -4.96 -7.27 -1.89
C ARG A 115 -3.47 -7.56 -1.75
N LEU A 116 -3.06 -8.11 -0.61
CA LEU A 116 -1.67 -8.51 -0.36
C LEU A 116 -1.59 -10.00 -0.02
N THR A 117 -0.71 -10.73 -0.68
CA THR A 117 -0.49 -12.16 -0.43
C THR A 117 0.53 -12.35 0.69
N LEU A 118 0.18 -12.65 1.93
CA LEU A 118 1.17 -12.72 3.03
C LEU A 118 2.20 -13.85 2.86
N TRP A 119 1.83 -14.92 2.18
CA TRP A 119 2.66 -16.09 1.96
C TRP A 119 2.60 -16.53 0.51
N ASP A 120 3.78 -16.62 -0.12
CA ASP A 120 3.95 -17.16 -1.46
C ASP A 120 5.11 -18.17 -1.42
N PRO A 121 4.93 -19.41 -1.92
CA PRO A 121 6.01 -20.40 -2.00
C PRO A 121 7.28 -19.88 -2.71
N GLN A 122 7.14 -18.98 -3.68
CA GLN A 122 8.25 -18.41 -4.46
C GLN A 122 9.16 -17.48 -3.63
N ASP A 123 8.67 -17.01 -2.48
CA ASP A 123 9.47 -16.21 -1.55
C ASP A 123 10.57 -17.07 -0.90
N MET A 124 10.38 -18.39 -0.82
CA MET A 124 11.34 -19.29 -0.19
C MET A 124 12.53 -19.57 -1.14
N PRO A 125 13.79 -19.46 -0.68
CA PRO A 125 14.93 -19.88 -1.48
C PRO A 125 14.87 -21.38 -1.75
N SER A 126 15.45 -21.81 -2.87
CA SER A 126 15.66 -23.25 -3.12
C SER A 126 16.70 -23.79 -2.12
N SER A 127 16.66 -25.10 -1.86
CA SER A 127 17.63 -25.79 -1.02
C SER A 127 19.08 -25.69 -1.55
N GLU A 128 19.24 -25.36 -2.83
CA GLU A 128 20.54 -25.11 -3.47
C GLU A 128 21.08 -23.70 -3.19
N GLU A 129 20.20 -22.71 -3.03
CA GLU A 129 20.56 -21.31 -2.77
C GLU A 129 20.79 -20.99 -1.29
N ASP A 130 20.11 -21.72 -0.39
CA ASP A 130 20.21 -21.52 1.06
C ASP A 130 20.07 -22.85 1.82
N ARG A 131 21.19 -23.56 1.91
CA ARG A 131 21.29 -24.90 2.53
C ARG A 131 20.83 -24.95 3.99
N ASP A 132 20.91 -23.83 4.70
CA ASP A 132 20.58 -23.72 6.13
C ASP A 132 19.23 -23.04 6.39
N LEU A 133 18.49 -22.62 5.34
CA LEU A 133 17.25 -21.82 5.44
C LEU A 133 17.38 -20.57 6.32
N ASN A 134 18.60 -20.09 6.54
CA ASN A 134 18.92 -19.05 7.52
C ASN A 134 18.98 -17.64 6.91
N ARG A 135 18.89 -17.49 5.58
CA ARG A 135 18.90 -16.19 4.89
C ARG A 135 17.49 -15.62 4.77
N LEU A 136 16.89 -15.33 5.93
CA LEU A 136 15.60 -14.64 6.05
C LEU A 136 15.58 -13.26 5.38
N SER A 137 16.75 -12.64 5.16
CA SER A 137 16.86 -11.35 4.47
C SER A 137 16.39 -11.41 3.01
N GLY A 138 16.72 -12.48 2.28
CA GLY A 138 16.28 -12.66 0.89
C GLY A 138 14.77 -12.84 0.78
N VAL A 139 14.20 -13.68 1.66
CA VAL A 139 12.75 -13.89 1.78
C VAL A 139 12.04 -12.57 2.09
N LYS A 140 12.55 -11.81 3.06
CA LYS A 140 11.98 -10.49 3.43
C LYS A 140 12.01 -9.52 2.26
N LEU A 141 13.08 -9.50 1.47
CA LEU A 141 13.20 -8.61 0.31
C LEU A 141 12.18 -8.97 -0.79
N LYS A 142 12.03 -10.27 -1.10
CA LYS A 142 11.01 -10.75 -2.04
C LYS A 142 9.60 -10.33 -1.59
N LYS A 143 9.29 -10.50 -0.30
CA LYS A 143 8.03 -10.04 0.29
C LYS A 143 7.83 -8.53 0.17
N VAL A 144 8.85 -7.73 0.51
CA VAL A 144 8.80 -6.26 0.38
C VAL A 144 8.45 -5.86 -1.06
N LEU A 145 9.14 -6.46 -2.04
CA LEU A 145 8.91 -6.18 -3.45
C LEU A 145 7.48 -6.55 -3.85
N ARG A 146 7.06 -7.77 -3.49
CA ARG A 146 5.74 -8.29 -3.84
C ARG A 146 4.61 -7.45 -3.23
N TYR A 147 4.70 -7.10 -1.95
CA TYR A 147 3.70 -6.25 -1.28
C TYR A 147 3.61 -4.87 -1.92
N ALA A 148 4.75 -4.24 -2.20
CA ALA A 148 4.78 -2.92 -2.81
C ALA A 148 4.19 -2.95 -4.24
N THR A 149 4.51 -3.97 -5.03
CA THR A 149 3.97 -4.16 -6.38
C THR A 149 2.45 -4.40 -6.34
N GLN A 150 1.98 -5.31 -5.50
CA GLN A 150 0.54 -5.60 -5.36
C GLN A 150 -0.25 -4.37 -4.87
N ALA A 151 0.32 -3.59 -3.95
CA ALA A 151 -0.29 -2.35 -3.53
C ALA A 151 -0.41 -1.35 -4.69
N LYS A 152 0.66 -1.19 -5.49
CA LYS A 152 0.67 -0.31 -6.68
C LYS A 152 -0.38 -0.74 -7.70
N GLU A 153 -0.47 -2.04 -7.99
CA GLU A 153 -1.48 -2.61 -8.88
C GLU A 153 -2.91 -2.35 -8.36
N GLY A 154 -3.11 -2.42 -7.05
CA GLY A 154 -4.36 -2.04 -6.38
C GLY A 154 -4.61 -0.53 -6.28
N GLY A 155 -3.78 0.32 -6.89
CA GLY A 155 -3.94 1.77 -6.89
C GLY A 155 -3.57 2.46 -5.57
N GLY A 156 -2.78 1.80 -4.71
CA GLY A 156 -2.26 2.33 -3.47
C GLY A 156 -0.73 2.26 -3.38
N TYR A 157 -0.15 2.95 -2.41
CA TYR A 157 1.29 2.85 -2.12
C TYR A 157 1.52 2.58 -0.64
N LEU A 158 2.47 1.68 -0.37
CA LEU A 158 2.92 1.38 0.98
C LEU A 158 4.04 2.31 1.41
N THR A 159 4.07 2.63 2.70
CA THR A 159 5.17 3.32 3.38
C THR A 159 6.11 2.33 4.05
N TYR A 160 7.28 2.82 4.52
CA TYR A 160 8.17 1.99 5.35
C TYR A 160 7.50 1.53 6.65
N ALA A 161 6.60 2.34 7.23
CA ALA A 161 5.87 1.98 8.43
C ALA A 161 4.89 0.82 8.15
N ASP A 162 4.18 0.87 7.03
CA ASP A 162 3.24 -0.18 6.61
C ASP A 162 3.99 -1.51 6.41
N LEU A 163 5.14 -1.47 5.73
CA LEU A 163 5.99 -2.65 5.57
C LEU A 163 6.56 -3.17 6.90
N GLY A 164 6.93 -2.25 7.81
CA GLY A 164 7.41 -2.62 9.14
C GLY A 164 6.35 -3.36 9.94
N TYR A 165 5.10 -2.89 9.86
CA TYR A 165 3.94 -3.54 10.45
C TYR A 165 3.66 -4.91 9.81
N LEU A 166 3.60 -4.98 8.47
CA LEU A 166 3.29 -6.22 7.74
C LEU A 166 4.34 -7.32 7.89
N LEU A 167 5.62 -6.95 8.03
CA LEU A 167 6.74 -7.89 8.14
C LEU A 167 7.22 -8.11 9.57
N GLY A 168 6.73 -7.32 10.54
CA GLY A 168 7.16 -7.39 11.93
C GLY A 168 8.63 -7.01 12.15
N ILE A 169 9.18 -6.10 11.34
CA ILE A 169 10.58 -5.67 11.41
C ILE A 169 10.70 -4.15 11.42
N HIS A 170 11.77 -3.65 12.02
CA HIS A 170 12.01 -2.21 12.12
C HIS A 170 12.20 -1.57 10.73
N THR A 171 11.69 -0.35 10.54
CA THR A 171 11.72 0.39 9.27
C THR A 171 13.16 0.59 8.75
N GLU A 172 14.12 0.83 9.64
CA GLU A 172 15.52 0.99 9.26
C GLU A 172 16.15 -0.32 8.73
N ALA A 173 15.71 -1.47 9.24
CA ALA A 173 16.14 -2.76 8.71
C ALA A 173 15.61 -2.99 7.29
N ILE A 174 14.37 -2.58 7.02
CA ILE A 174 13.77 -2.60 5.67
C ILE A 174 14.54 -1.66 4.75
N ARG A 175 14.84 -0.45 5.20
CA ARG A 175 15.61 0.52 4.43
C ARG A 175 17.00 0.01 4.08
N GLY A 176 17.70 -0.59 5.04
CA GLY A 176 18.98 -1.24 4.81
C GLY A 176 18.89 -2.41 3.84
N LEU A 177 17.81 -3.19 3.90
CA LEU A 177 17.57 -4.32 2.99
C LEU A 177 17.39 -3.84 1.54
N ILE A 178 16.51 -2.84 1.33
CA ILE A 178 16.27 -2.26 0.00
C ILE A 178 17.53 -1.56 -0.52
N GLY A 179 18.23 -0.79 0.32
CA GLY A 179 19.41 -0.02 -0.08
C GLY A 179 20.60 -0.87 -0.52
N ARG A 180 20.69 -2.13 -0.07
CA ARG A 180 21.72 -3.09 -0.50
C ARG A 180 21.42 -3.72 -1.86
N THR A 181 20.18 -3.64 -2.34
CA THR A 181 19.74 -4.20 -3.62
C THR A 181 19.60 -3.06 -4.63
N SER A 182 20.70 -2.71 -5.29
CA SER A 182 20.74 -1.60 -6.26
C SER A 182 19.99 -1.88 -7.57
N ALA A 183 19.58 -3.12 -7.82
CA ALA A 183 19.02 -3.53 -9.11
C ALA A 183 17.49 -3.33 -9.22
N VAL A 184 16.77 -3.15 -8.11
CA VAL A 184 15.29 -3.14 -8.12
C VAL A 184 14.73 -1.93 -7.38
N VAL A 185 13.99 -1.10 -8.10
CA VAL A 185 13.25 0.03 -7.51
C VAL A 185 11.96 -0.50 -6.90
N VAL A 186 11.82 -0.38 -5.58
CA VAL A 186 10.60 -0.78 -4.87
C VAL A 186 9.60 0.40 -4.91
N PRO A 187 8.36 0.20 -5.41
CA PRO A 187 7.37 1.28 -5.60
C PRO A 187 6.71 1.68 -4.27
N LEU A 188 7.49 2.26 -3.36
CA LEU A 188 7.00 2.78 -2.10
C LEU A 188 6.48 4.19 -2.25
N ARG A 189 5.54 4.58 -1.40
CA ARG A 189 4.99 5.94 -1.33
C ARG A 189 6.08 7.00 -1.21
N GLY A 190 7.15 6.72 -0.47
CA GLY A 190 8.29 7.63 -0.32
C GLY A 190 9.09 7.88 -1.60
N VAL A 191 9.13 6.90 -2.50
CA VAL A 191 9.85 6.93 -3.78
C VAL A 191 8.94 7.49 -4.87
N GLU A 192 7.71 6.96 -4.97
CA GLU A 192 6.75 7.30 -6.03
C GLU A 192 6.13 8.69 -5.82
N CYS A 193 5.83 9.05 -4.57
CA CYS A 193 5.33 10.37 -4.23
C CYS A 193 6.44 11.32 -3.76
N ASP A 194 7.72 10.91 -3.81
CA ASP A 194 8.86 11.78 -3.50
C ASP A 194 8.84 12.35 -2.06
N ILE A 195 8.17 11.67 -1.13
CA ILE A 195 7.91 12.14 0.25
C ILE A 195 9.20 12.20 1.11
N GLY A 196 10.34 11.72 0.60
CA GLY A 196 11.68 11.87 1.21
C GLY A 196 12.56 12.94 0.53
N ARG A 197 13.70 12.53 -0.04
CA ARG A 197 14.71 13.38 -0.74
C ARG A 197 14.17 14.15 -1.95
N GLY A 198 12.86 14.13 -2.20
CA GLY A 198 12.20 14.71 -3.37
C GLY A 198 12.53 16.18 -3.58
N VAL A 199 12.64 17.00 -2.52
CA VAL A 199 13.05 18.41 -2.69
C VAL A 199 14.47 18.52 -3.25
N THR A 200 15.41 17.70 -2.78
CA THR A 200 16.81 17.72 -3.25
C THR A 200 16.94 17.15 -4.66
N HIS A 201 16.22 16.06 -4.97
CA HIS A 201 16.29 15.42 -6.27
C HIS A 201 15.55 16.23 -7.36
N ARG A 202 14.40 16.84 -7.01
CA ARG A 202 13.71 17.81 -7.86
C ARG A 202 14.54 19.08 -8.05
N LYS A 203 15.20 19.58 -7.01
CA LYS A 203 16.15 20.70 -7.15
C LYS A 203 17.20 20.37 -8.22
N LYS A 204 17.79 19.17 -8.18
CA LYS A 204 18.80 18.77 -9.18
C LYS A 204 18.25 18.70 -10.61
N ILE A 205 17.03 18.22 -10.80
CA ILE A 205 16.36 18.18 -12.11
C ILE A 205 16.12 19.59 -12.64
N ILE A 206 15.62 20.50 -11.79
CA ILE A 206 15.38 21.89 -12.16
C ILE A 206 16.70 22.63 -12.42
N GLU A 207 17.76 22.38 -11.66
CA GLU A 207 19.10 22.91 -11.96
C GLU A 207 19.56 22.49 -13.37
N LEU A 208 19.47 21.20 -13.71
CA LEU A 208 19.83 20.72 -15.04
C LEU A 208 18.99 21.39 -16.14
N TYR A 209 17.69 21.60 -15.89
CA TYR A 209 16.81 22.32 -16.80
C TYR A 209 17.24 23.79 -16.97
N LEU A 210 17.60 24.47 -15.87
CA LEU A 210 18.10 25.85 -15.90
C LEU A 210 19.49 25.95 -16.55
N GLU A 211 20.29 24.89 -16.51
CA GLU A 211 21.57 24.72 -17.22
C GLU A 211 21.38 24.41 -18.73
N MET A 212 20.15 24.46 -19.25
CA MET A 212 19.79 24.23 -20.66
C MET A 212 19.94 22.77 -21.14
N HIS A 213 19.90 21.79 -20.23
CA HIS A 213 19.80 20.38 -20.63
C HIS A 213 18.42 20.04 -21.18
N THR A 214 18.39 19.18 -22.20
CA THR A 214 17.13 18.68 -22.76
C THR A 214 16.48 17.67 -21.83
N GLU A 215 15.14 17.51 -21.91
CA GLU A 215 14.41 16.52 -21.10
C GLU A 215 14.98 15.10 -21.27
N THR A 216 15.39 14.74 -22.49
CA THR A 216 16.05 13.45 -22.80
C THR A 216 17.37 13.28 -22.05
N GLU A 217 18.21 14.31 -22.00
CA GLU A 217 19.47 14.28 -21.25
C GLU A 217 19.25 14.21 -19.74
N ILE A 218 18.24 14.94 -19.24
CA ILE A 218 17.86 14.93 -17.82
C ILE A 218 17.40 13.53 -17.42
N VAL A 219 16.51 12.92 -18.21
CA VAL A 219 16.05 11.53 -18.03
C VAL A 219 17.23 10.56 -18.00
N ALA A 220 18.14 10.65 -18.98
CA ALA A 220 19.30 9.77 -19.06
C ALA A 220 20.26 9.91 -17.85
N ARG A 221 20.43 11.13 -17.32
CA ARG A 221 21.34 11.41 -16.20
C ARG A 221 20.75 11.11 -14.82
N THR A 222 19.43 11.20 -14.68
CA THR A 222 18.75 11.08 -13.39
C THR A 222 17.99 9.77 -13.20
N GLY A 223 17.77 9.02 -14.28
CA GLY A 223 17.04 7.75 -14.27
C GLY A 223 15.52 7.92 -14.08
N HIS A 224 14.99 9.14 -14.20
CA HIS A 224 13.56 9.41 -14.10
C HIS A 224 12.79 9.08 -15.36
N SER A 225 11.48 8.85 -15.23
CA SER A 225 10.58 8.84 -16.38
C SER A 225 10.44 10.24 -16.96
N TYR A 226 10.18 10.32 -18.27
CA TYR A 226 9.86 11.58 -18.96
C TYR A 226 8.70 12.32 -18.30
N GLU A 227 7.65 11.58 -17.91
CA GLU A 227 6.47 12.16 -17.25
C GLU A 227 6.81 12.84 -15.92
N SER A 228 7.69 12.23 -15.11
CA SER A 228 8.15 12.83 -13.86
C SER A 228 8.94 14.11 -14.09
N VAL A 229 9.86 14.10 -15.06
CA VAL A 229 10.65 15.29 -15.42
C VAL A 229 9.77 16.43 -15.93
N GLU A 230 8.84 16.13 -16.83
CA GLU A 230 7.90 17.12 -17.38
C GLU A 230 7.03 17.75 -16.27
N ASN A 231 6.52 16.93 -15.35
CA ASN A 231 5.73 17.40 -14.22
C ASN A 231 6.54 18.34 -13.31
N TYR A 232 7.81 18.03 -13.03
CA TYR A 232 8.67 18.91 -12.22
C TYR A 232 8.92 20.25 -12.89
N ILE A 233 9.18 20.26 -14.20
CA ILE A 233 9.39 21.49 -14.97
C ILE A 233 8.12 22.35 -14.97
N LYS A 234 6.94 21.74 -15.20
CA LYS A 234 5.65 22.43 -15.14
C LYS A 234 5.37 23.01 -13.76
N GLU A 235 5.64 22.26 -12.69
CA GLU A 235 5.50 22.71 -11.31
C GLU A 235 6.40 23.92 -11.01
N PHE A 236 7.67 23.87 -11.43
CA PHE A 236 8.60 24.98 -11.28
C PHE A 236 8.14 26.21 -12.05
N ALA A 237 7.73 26.06 -13.31
CA ALA A 237 7.22 27.15 -14.14
C ALA A 237 6.01 27.84 -13.52
N ALA A 238 5.08 27.08 -12.93
CA ALA A 238 3.94 27.64 -12.21
C ALA A 238 4.39 28.51 -11.01
N VAL A 239 5.41 28.08 -10.25
CA VAL A 239 5.97 28.87 -9.15
C VAL A 239 6.67 30.13 -9.64
N VAL A 240 7.41 30.07 -10.75
CA VAL A 240 8.04 31.25 -11.38
C VAL A 240 6.98 32.29 -11.75
N VAL A 241 5.95 31.90 -12.50
CA VAL A 241 4.88 32.82 -12.94
C VAL A 241 4.15 33.45 -11.76
N LEU A 242 3.86 32.68 -10.71
CA LEU A 242 3.19 33.21 -9.52
C LEU A 242 4.10 34.16 -8.73
N SER A 243 5.42 33.87 -8.68
CA SER A 243 6.40 34.75 -8.05
C SER A 243 6.59 36.06 -8.81
N GLU A 244 6.66 36.01 -10.15
CA GLU A 244 6.77 37.21 -11.00
C GLU A 244 5.54 38.13 -10.88
N ARG A 245 4.37 37.55 -10.62
CA ARG A 245 3.13 38.28 -10.30
C ARG A 245 3.10 38.87 -8.89
N GLY A 246 4.17 38.72 -8.10
CA GLY A 246 4.31 39.30 -6.77
C GLY A 246 3.53 38.57 -5.68
N LEU A 247 3.10 37.33 -5.88
CA LEU A 247 2.41 36.59 -4.84
C LEU A 247 3.37 36.19 -3.71
N PRO A 248 2.99 36.33 -2.43
CA PRO A 248 3.81 35.91 -1.32
C PRO A 248 3.87 34.37 -1.23
N PRO A 249 4.98 33.78 -0.74
CA PRO A 249 5.19 32.33 -0.70
C PRO A 249 4.05 31.50 -0.07
N PRO A 250 3.37 31.96 1.02
CA PRO A 250 2.22 31.24 1.57
C PRO A 250 1.03 31.13 0.59
N LEU A 251 0.79 32.15 -0.23
CA LEU A 251 -0.27 32.13 -1.25
C LEU A 251 0.12 31.23 -2.43
N ILE A 252 1.39 31.28 -2.86
CA ILE A 252 1.93 30.38 -3.89
C ILE A 252 1.74 28.92 -3.45
N ARG A 253 2.08 28.58 -2.20
CA ARG A 253 1.80 27.25 -1.64
C ARG A 253 0.32 26.87 -1.76
N ARG A 254 -0.59 27.78 -1.39
CA ARG A 254 -2.02 27.51 -1.38
C ARG A 254 -2.56 27.23 -2.78
N VAL A 255 -2.08 27.98 -3.79
CA VAL A 255 -2.48 27.82 -5.20
C VAL A 255 -1.88 26.56 -5.82
N THR A 256 -0.62 26.27 -5.54
CA THR A 256 0.11 25.14 -6.15
C THR A 256 -0.11 23.80 -5.43
N GLY A 257 -0.63 23.83 -4.20
CA GLY A 257 -0.80 22.65 -3.35
C GLY A 257 0.52 22.06 -2.83
N ARG A 258 1.63 22.81 -2.88
CA ARG A 258 2.98 22.31 -2.55
C ARG A 258 3.45 22.66 -1.16
N SER A 259 4.46 21.94 -0.68
CA SER A 259 5.05 22.21 0.64
C SER A 259 5.74 23.58 0.66
N MET A 260 5.70 24.27 1.80
CA MET A 260 6.42 25.54 1.97
C MET A 260 7.92 25.40 1.71
N LYS A 261 8.48 24.23 2.04
CA LYS A 261 9.90 23.93 1.81
C LYS A 261 10.23 23.92 0.31
N LEU A 262 9.41 23.23 -0.50
CA LEU A 262 9.62 23.17 -1.96
C LEU A 262 9.46 24.54 -2.61
N VAL A 263 8.44 25.30 -2.22
CA VAL A 263 8.22 26.67 -2.72
C VAL A 263 9.43 27.56 -2.41
N LYS A 264 9.96 27.51 -1.18
CA LYS A 264 11.17 28.27 -0.82
C LYS A 264 12.38 27.85 -1.66
N THR A 265 12.60 26.55 -1.86
CA THR A 265 13.69 26.04 -2.68
C THR A 265 13.60 26.53 -4.14
N TYR A 266 12.40 26.57 -4.72
CA TYR A 266 12.24 27.11 -6.08
C TYR A 266 12.48 28.62 -6.13
N LEU A 267 12.04 29.39 -5.13
CA LEU A 267 12.34 30.82 -5.04
C LEU A 267 13.83 31.12 -4.82
N GLU A 268 14.56 30.23 -4.15
CA GLU A 268 16.02 30.27 -4.06
C GLU A 268 16.67 30.01 -5.41
N LEU A 269 16.27 28.95 -6.12
CA LEU A 269 16.77 28.66 -7.47
C LEU A 269 16.51 29.79 -8.45
N ILE A 270 15.32 30.41 -8.40
CA ILE A 270 14.99 31.58 -9.19
C ILE A 270 15.99 32.70 -8.89
N ARG A 271 16.20 33.05 -7.62
CA ARG A 271 17.16 34.11 -7.23
C ARG A 271 18.58 33.80 -7.68
N GLU A 272 19.04 32.56 -7.52
CA GLU A 272 20.38 32.11 -7.92
C GLU A 272 20.59 32.23 -9.44
N HIS A 273 19.53 32.02 -10.24
CA HIS A 273 19.59 32.03 -11.71
C HIS A 273 18.99 33.30 -12.35
N SER A 274 18.56 34.29 -11.56
CA SER A 274 18.02 35.58 -12.04
C SER A 274 19.08 36.59 -12.51
N GLY A 275 20.34 36.17 -12.66
CA GLY A 275 21.35 36.93 -13.41
C GLY A 275 20.92 37.13 -14.88
N PRO A 276 21.50 38.10 -15.62
CA PRO A 276 20.89 38.73 -16.79
C PRO A 276 20.86 37.86 -18.07
N ARG A 277 20.30 36.65 -18.03
CA ARG A 277 20.15 35.74 -19.17
C ARG A 277 18.94 34.80 -19.16
N VAL A 278 18.22 34.60 -18.05
CA VAL A 278 17.12 33.60 -18.05
C VAL A 278 15.82 34.24 -18.54
N ARG A 279 15.57 34.10 -19.85
CA ARG A 279 14.23 34.20 -20.45
C ARG A 279 13.77 32.77 -20.69
N LEU A 280 12.72 32.30 -20.00
CA LEU A 280 12.17 30.96 -20.20
C LEU A 280 11.92 30.71 -21.70
N PRO A 281 12.39 29.59 -22.29
CA PRO A 281 12.05 29.27 -23.65
C PRO A 281 10.53 29.07 -23.75
N ALA A 282 9.89 29.81 -24.65
CA ALA A 282 8.48 29.61 -24.96
C ALA A 282 8.28 28.15 -25.37
N ALA A 283 7.28 27.49 -24.76
CA ALA A 283 6.93 26.11 -25.06
C ALA A 283 6.83 25.90 -26.59
N SER A 284 7.63 24.97 -27.11
CA SER A 284 7.65 24.63 -28.53
C SER A 284 6.22 24.29 -28.99
N PRO A 285 5.69 24.96 -30.03
CA PRO A 285 4.37 24.61 -30.53
C PRO A 285 4.40 23.17 -31.06
N LYS A 286 3.43 22.36 -30.65
CA LYS A 286 3.23 21.00 -31.18
C LYS A 286 3.22 21.09 -32.70
N LYS A 287 4.17 20.40 -33.36
CA LYS A 287 4.15 20.21 -34.81
C LYS A 287 2.82 19.57 -35.20
N SER A 288 1.98 20.31 -35.90
CA SER A 288 0.87 19.77 -36.65
C SER A 288 1.42 18.79 -37.69
N LEU A 289 0.96 17.55 -37.64
CA LEU A 289 1.18 16.56 -38.69
C LEU A 289 0.64 17.13 -40.02
N PRO A 290 1.39 17.05 -41.14
CA PRO A 290 0.81 17.29 -42.44
C PRO A 290 -0.04 16.07 -42.82
N GLY A 291 -1.31 16.30 -43.13
CA GLY A 291 -2.15 15.32 -43.85
C GLY A 291 -1.52 14.98 -45.20
N PRO A 292 -1.77 13.77 -45.70
CA PRO A 292 -3.01 13.55 -46.48
C PRO A 292 -3.92 12.45 -45.91
#